data_AF-A0AA86YNW9-F1
#
_entry.id   AF-A0AA86YNW9-F1
#
_cell.length_a   1.000
_cell.length_b   1.000
_cell.length_c   1.000
_cell.angle_alpha   90.00
_cell.angle_beta   90.00
_cell.angle_gamma   90.00
#
_symmetry.space_group_name_H-M   'P 1'
#
loop_
_entity.id
_entity.type
_entity.pdbx_description
1 polymer ?
#
loop_
_entity_poly.entity_id
_entity_poly.type
_entity_poly.pdbx_seq_one_letter_code
_entity_poly.pdbx_strand_id
1 'polypeptide(L)'
;MTQQAALSHPTPRAKYRRRGRAWVLGMIMSTLSFGVLGQAKENQRVEALGVVNGNMTARNTQVDITVFLSGQPLFQVTEAPEAIGVLTLEQTRLVSKDGNTFRVQQELTLSDGTQGSVLLPVQVRVNGKPVTASVTESSLGVVVTLPSPAQTVDLVPAGAVQLTVPVGYRGDLNTQWRVTGEASLLTE
;
A
#
# COMPACT_ATOMS: atom_id res chain seq x y z
N MET A 1 -54.73 -34.00 36.18
CA MET A 1 -56.01 -33.30 36.47
C MET A 1 -55.73 -31.81 36.37
N THR A 2 -56.39 -30.93 35.61
CA THR A 2 -57.53 -31.02 34.69
C THR A 2 -57.63 -29.65 34.01
N GLN A 3 -57.83 -29.64 32.68
CA GLN A 3 -58.63 -28.68 31.86
C GLN A 3 -58.14 -27.24 31.66
N GLN A 4 -57.93 -26.82 30.39
CA GLN A 4 -58.92 -26.27 29.42
C GLN A 4 -59.43 -24.88 29.84
N ALA A 5 -59.62 -23.88 28.97
CA ALA A 5 -60.19 -23.97 27.64
C ALA A 5 -59.81 -22.77 26.75
N ALA A 6 -59.89 -23.03 25.45
CA ALA A 6 -59.90 -22.07 24.36
C ALA A 6 -61.31 -21.47 24.12
N LEU A 7 -61.36 -20.28 23.52
CA LEU A 7 -62.49 -19.72 22.75
C LEU A 7 -61.86 -18.64 21.82
N SER A 8 -61.73 -18.73 20.49
CA SER A 8 -62.62 -19.05 19.35
C SER A 8 -63.36 -17.83 18.73
N HIS A 9 -62.82 -17.36 17.58
CA HIS A 9 -63.46 -16.82 16.35
C HIS A 9 -64.32 -15.52 16.41
N PRO A 10 -64.65 -14.82 15.28
CA PRO A 10 -64.48 -15.15 13.85
C PRO A 10 -63.89 -14.03 12.93
N THR A 11 -63.63 -14.40 11.67
CA THR A 11 -63.35 -13.54 10.49
C THR A 11 -64.64 -12.95 9.89
N PRO A 12 -64.54 -11.93 9.02
CA PRO A 12 -65.00 -12.17 7.64
C PRO A 12 -64.12 -11.56 6.53
N ARG A 13 -64.18 -12.22 5.37
CA ARG A 13 -63.63 -11.83 4.06
C ARG A 13 -64.31 -10.58 3.50
N ALA A 14 -63.58 -9.79 2.70
CA ALA A 14 -64.07 -9.28 1.41
C ALA A 14 -62.93 -8.82 0.49
N LYS A 15 -62.89 -9.37 -0.72
CA LYS A 15 -62.12 -8.91 -1.88
C LYS A 15 -62.89 -7.77 -2.56
N TYR A 16 -62.23 -6.74 -3.12
CA TYR A 16 -62.64 -6.16 -4.42
C TYR A 16 -61.54 -5.26 -5.05
N ARG A 17 -60.91 -5.84 -6.09
CA ARG A 17 -60.47 -5.27 -7.37
C ARG A 17 -60.78 -3.78 -7.71
N ARG A 18 -59.74 -3.07 -8.21
CA ARG A 18 -59.60 -2.33 -9.50
C ARG A 18 -58.77 -1.05 -9.29
N ARG A 19 -57.58 -0.99 -9.91
CA ARG A 19 -57.29 -0.22 -11.15
C ARG A 19 -57.61 1.27 -11.03
N GLY A 20 -56.55 2.07 -10.92
CA GLY A 20 -56.56 3.50 -11.24
C GLY A 20 -55.13 3.94 -11.55
N ARG A 21 -54.80 4.07 -12.84
CA ARG A 21 -53.61 4.76 -13.33
C ARG A 21 -53.79 6.26 -13.06
N ALA A 22 -52.75 6.94 -12.57
CA ALA A 22 -52.57 8.35 -12.83
C ALA A 22 -51.07 8.69 -12.79
N TRP A 23 -50.56 9.01 -13.98
CA TRP A 23 -49.33 9.75 -14.24
C TRP A 23 -49.43 11.18 -13.71
N VAL A 24 -48.31 11.80 -13.33
CA VAL A 24 -47.81 13.16 -13.69
C VAL A 24 -46.41 13.27 -13.03
N LEU A 25 -45.31 13.26 -13.81
CA LEU A 25 -44.54 14.45 -14.27
C LEU A 25 -44.07 15.32 -13.08
N GLY A 26 -42.82 15.71 -12.87
CA GLY A 26 -41.58 15.71 -13.63
C GLY A 26 -40.73 16.81 -13.00
N MET A 27 -39.47 16.54 -12.65
CA MET A 27 -38.51 17.61 -12.39
C MET A 27 -37.12 17.11 -12.78
N ILE A 28 -36.71 17.55 -13.97
CA ILE A 28 -35.33 17.51 -14.44
C ILE A 28 -34.61 18.64 -13.72
N MET A 29 -33.51 18.35 -13.03
CA MET A 29 -32.52 19.37 -12.71
C MET A 29 -31.09 18.85 -12.90
N SER A 30 -30.45 19.46 -13.89
CA SER A 30 -29.03 19.72 -14.14
C SER A 30 -27.95 18.90 -13.41
N THR A 31 -27.25 18.12 -14.25
CA THR A 31 -25.80 17.92 -14.30
C THR A 31 -24.92 18.63 -13.26
N LEU A 32 -24.29 17.84 -12.39
CA LEU A 32 -22.91 18.08 -11.98
C LEU A 32 -22.07 16.87 -12.33
N SER A 33 -21.16 17.07 -13.28
CA SER A 33 -20.10 16.17 -13.64
C SER A 33 -19.12 16.05 -12.47
N PHE A 34 -19.28 15.03 -11.63
CA PHE A 34 -18.20 14.61 -10.76
C PHE A 34 -17.22 13.80 -11.63
N GLY A 35 -16.10 14.43 -11.96
CA GLY A 35 -14.95 13.72 -12.51
C GLY A 35 -14.61 12.56 -11.59
N VAL A 36 -14.58 11.36 -12.16
CA VAL A 36 -14.06 10.18 -11.48
C VAL A 36 -12.60 10.48 -11.19
N LEU A 37 -12.29 10.76 -9.92
CA LEU A 37 -10.94 10.71 -9.40
C LEU A 37 -10.33 9.39 -9.86
N GLY A 38 -9.22 9.47 -10.59
CA GLY A 38 -8.43 8.32 -10.95
C GLY A 38 -8.21 7.47 -9.71
N GLN A 39 -8.58 6.20 -9.81
CA GLN A 39 -8.26 5.19 -8.81
C GLN A 39 -6.74 5.21 -8.65
N ALA A 40 -6.24 5.75 -7.54
CA ALA A 40 -4.87 5.50 -7.13
C ALA A 40 -4.73 3.98 -7.04
N LYS A 41 -3.91 3.41 -7.92
CA LYS A 41 -3.67 1.97 -7.97
C LYS A 41 -2.80 1.63 -6.77
N GLU A 42 -3.44 1.41 -5.63
CA GLU A 42 -2.80 1.01 -4.39
C GLU A 42 -2.40 -0.46 -4.49
N ASN A 43 -1.13 -0.70 -4.81
CA ASN A 43 -0.58 -2.05 -4.84
C ASN A 43 -0.14 -2.44 -3.42
N GLN A 44 -1.07 -2.96 -2.63
CA GLN A 44 -0.76 -3.55 -1.33
C GLN A 44 -0.40 -5.04 -1.54
N ARG A 45 0.84 -5.43 -1.19
CA ARG A 45 1.34 -6.81 -1.37
C ARG A 45 1.88 -7.35 -0.05
N VAL A 46 1.42 -8.54 0.33
CA VAL A 46 1.84 -9.28 1.54
C VAL A 46 2.71 -10.44 1.09
N GLU A 47 3.95 -10.56 1.60
CA GLU A 47 4.89 -11.64 1.25
C GLU A 47 5.28 -12.49 2.48
N ALA A 48 5.36 -13.81 2.32
CA ALA A 48 5.74 -14.74 3.38
C ALA A 48 7.27 -14.88 3.47
N LEU A 49 7.84 -14.53 4.63
CA LEU A 49 9.26 -14.66 4.93
C LEU A 49 9.51 -16.06 5.50
N GLY A 50 10.41 -16.84 4.88
CA GLY A 50 10.70 -18.23 5.28
C GLY A 50 11.31 -18.41 6.68
N VAL A 51 11.95 -19.56 6.94
CA VAL A 51 12.55 -19.89 8.26
C VAL A 51 13.80 -19.05 8.53
N VAL A 52 13.83 -18.35 9.68
CA VAL A 52 14.88 -17.41 10.10
C VAL A 52 15.74 -18.04 11.21
N ASN A 53 17.07 -18.07 11.02
CA ASN A 53 18.05 -18.46 12.06
C ASN A 53 18.79 -17.20 12.57
N GLY A 54 18.74 -16.89 13.87
CA GLY A 54 19.46 -15.76 14.48
C GLY A 54 20.30 -16.15 15.71
N ASN A 55 21.43 -15.48 15.94
CA ASN A 55 22.36 -15.71 17.06
C ASN A 55 22.20 -14.61 18.16
N MET A 56 22.32 -14.93 19.45
CA MET A 56 22.00 -14.03 20.59
C MET A 56 23.19 -13.77 21.54
N THR A 57 23.36 -12.51 21.98
CA THR A 57 24.24 -12.12 23.10
C THR A 57 23.44 -11.31 24.13
N ALA A 58 23.59 -11.62 25.43
CA ALA A 58 22.71 -11.22 26.55
C ALA A 58 22.51 -9.71 26.84
N ARG A 59 23.04 -8.79 26.02
CA ARG A 59 22.80 -7.34 26.11
C ARG A 59 22.06 -6.75 24.91
N ASN A 60 21.80 -7.56 23.88
CA ASN A 60 21.07 -7.08 22.73
C ASN A 60 19.58 -7.27 23.01
N THR A 61 18.81 -6.18 23.11
CA THR A 61 17.35 -6.23 23.25
C THR A 61 16.66 -6.37 21.89
N GLN A 62 17.45 -6.39 20.81
CA GLN A 62 16.98 -6.53 19.44
C GLN A 62 17.68 -7.70 18.74
N VAL A 63 17.01 -8.24 17.73
CA VAL A 63 17.50 -9.28 16.83
C VAL A 63 17.51 -8.71 15.42
N ASP A 64 18.66 -8.80 14.77
CA ASP A 64 18.80 -8.46 13.37
C ASP A 64 18.58 -9.71 12.51
N ILE A 65 17.67 -9.57 11.56
CA ILE A 65 17.24 -10.62 10.65
C ILE A 65 17.61 -10.17 9.25
N THR A 66 18.38 -11.01 8.53
CA THR A 66 18.73 -10.74 7.14
C THR A 66 17.91 -11.64 6.22
N VAL A 67 17.16 -11.05 5.29
CA VAL A 67 16.33 -11.78 4.31
C VAL A 67 16.57 -11.26 2.90
N PHE A 68 16.27 -12.08 1.90
CA PHE A 68 16.24 -11.68 0.49
C PHE A 68 14.79 -11.62 0.03
N LEU A 69 14.39 -10.50 -0.57
CA LEU A 69 13.06 -10.39 -1.19
C LEU A 69 13.01 -11.19 -2.49
N SER A 70 11.80 -11.50 -2.94
CA SER A 70 11.47 -12.29 -4.13
C SER A 70 11.98 -11.72 -5.47
N GLY A 71 12.71 -10.59 -5.44
CA GLY A 71 13.24 -9.90 -6.62
C GLY A 71 12.20 -9.06 -7.37
N GLN A 72 10.97 -8.98 -6.86
CA GLN A 72 9.90 -8.17 -7.43
C GLN A 72 10.15 -6.67 -7.21
N PRO A 73 9.80 -5.80 -8.17
CA PRO A 73 9.86 -4.36 -7.97
C PRO A 73 8.92 -3.90 -6.85
N LEU A 74 9.37 -2.90 -6.07
CA LEU A 74 8.53 -2.16 -5.13
C LEU A 74 7.57 -1.22 -5.86
N PHE A 75 8.03 -0.71 -7.01
CA PHE A 75 7.28 0.11 -7.93
C PHE A 75 7.65 -0.29 -9.35
N GLN A 76 6.65 -0.40 -10.21
CA GLN A 76 6.85 -0.70 -11.62
C GLN A 76 5.79 0.02 -12.44
N VAL A 77 6.25 0.80 -13.41
CA VAL A 77 5.41 1.37 -14.45
C VAL A 77 6.09 1.09 -15.79
N THR A 78 5.28 0.63 -16.74
CA THR A 78 5.66 0.44 -18.14
C THR A 78 4.68 1.23 -18.97
N GLU A 79 5.19 2.02 -19.92
CA GLU A 79 4.36 2.87 -20.80
C GLU A 79 3.46 3.85 -20.02
N ALA A 80 4.06 4.59 -19.09
CA ALA A 80 3.35 5.68 -18.41
C ALA A 80 2.79 6.70 -19.41
N PRO A 81 1.53 7.16 -19.25
CA PRO A 81 0.94 8.16 -20.15
C PRO A 81 1.70 9.49 -20.11
N GLU A 82 2.31 9.82 -18.96
CA GLU A 82 3.20 10.96 -18.78
C GLU A 82 4.55 10.47 -18.23
N ALA A 83 5.64 11.13 -18.64
CA ALA A 83 6.98 10.72 -18.23
C ALA A 83 7.21 11.01 -16.74
N ILE A 84 7.47 9.97 -15.97
CA ILE A 84 7.77 10.05 -14.53
C ILE A 84 9.14 10.67 -14.36
N GLY A 85 9.25 11.73 -13.55
CA GLY A 85 10.52 12.36 -13.19
C GLY A 85 10.88 12.21 -11.72
N VAL A 86 9.90 11.95 -10.86
CA VAL A 86 10.07 11.88 -9.41
C VAL A 86 9.38 10.63 -8.89
N LEU A 87 10.04 9.92 -7.98
CA LEU A 87 9.44 8.88 -7.16
C LEU A 87 9.48 9.32 -5.70
N THR A 88 8.43 9.00 -4.94
CA THR A 88 8.39 9.25 -3.49
C THR A 88 8.13 7.94 -2.77
N LEU A 89 9.06 7.55 -1.89
CA LEU A 89 8.90 6.43 -0.96
C LEU A 89 8.38 6.98 0.37
N GLU A 90 7.09 6.84 0.61
CA GLU A 90 6.44 7.44 1.79
C GLU A 90 6.83 6.72 3.08
N GLN A 91 6.88 7.47 4.18
CA GLN A 91 7.17 6.95 5.53
C GLN A 91 8.53 6.24 5.66
N THR A 92 9.49 6.67 4.84
CA THR A 92 10.86 6.14 4.86
C THR A 92 11.88 7.25 5.14
N ARG A 93 13.05 6.86 5.65
CA ARG A 93 14.21 7.75 5.86
C ARG A 93 15.40 7.31 5.02
N LEU A 94 16.21 8.25 4.56
CA LEU A 94 17.40 7.95 3.79
C LEU A 94 18.56 7.64 4.75
N VAL A 95 19.12 6.44 4.66
CA VAL A 95 20.25 6.03 5.51
C VAL A 95 21.59 6.24 4.81
N SER A 96 21.68 5.87 3.54
CA SER A 96 22.91 6.01 2.77
C SER A 96 22.63 5.94 1.27
N LYS A 97 23.54 6.47 0.45
CA LYS A 97 23.53 6.33 -1.00
C LYS A 97 24.93 6.01 -1.48
N ASP A 98 25.04 5.05 -2.39
CA ASP A 98 26.28 4.62 -3.02
C ASP A 98 26.02 4.25 -4.50
N GLY A 99 26.55 5.06 -5.42
CA GLY A 99 26.30 4.92 -6.85
C GLY A 99 24.80 4.87 -7.20
N ASN A 100 24.36 3.76 -7.80
CA ASN A 100 22.97 3.53 -8.21
C ASN A 100 22.08 2.95 -7.10
N THR A 101 22.66 2.64 -5.94
CA THR A 101 21.94 2.03 -4.82
C THR A 101 21.79 3.03 -3.68
N PHE A 102 20.64 3.03 -3.02
CA PHE A 102 20.44 3.76 -1.78
C PHE A 102 19.71 2.88 -0.77
N ARG A 103 19.95 3.13 0.52
CA ARG A 103 19.32 2.40 1.62
C ARG A 103 18.27 3.28 2.26
N VAL A 104 17.06 2.75 2.34
CA VAL A 104 15.95 3.40 3.04
C VAL A 104 15.57 2.60 4.27
N GLN A 105 15.19 3.30 5.33
CA GLN A 105 14.70 2.70 6.56
C GLN A 105 13.23 3.05 6.77
N GLN A 106 12.43 2.07 7.14
CA GLN A 106 11.03 2.24 7.56
C GLN A 106 10.85 1.68 8.97
N GLU A 107 10.10 2.39 9.81
CA GLU A 107 9.68 1.87 11.11
C GLU A 107 8.52 0.88 10.94
N LEU A 108 8.55 -0.20 11.71
CA LEU A 108 7.53 -1.24 11.71
C LEU A 108 6.80 -1.23 13.04
N THR A 109 5.47 -1.23 12.97
CA THR A 109 4.63 -1.57 14.12
C THR A 109 4.33 -3.07 14.05
N LEU A 110 4.85 -3.82 15.02
CA LEU A 110 4.70 -5.26 15.09
C LEU A 110 3.30 -5.64 15.60
N SER A 111 2.89 -6.90 15.43
CA SER A 111 1.52 -7.33 15.77
C SER A 111 1.19 -7.23 17.27
N ASP A 112 2.21 -7.25 18.12
CA ASP A 112 2.10 -7.06 19.57
C ASP A 112 2.18 -5.58 20.00
N GLY A 113 2.23 -4.65 19.03
CA GLY A 113 2.34 -3.21 19.25
C GLY A 113 3.75 -2.71 19.54
N THR A 114 4.76 -3.60 19.61
CA THR A 114 6.15 -3.18 19.76
C THR A 114 6.71 -2.62 18.44
N GLN A 115 7.84 -1.93 18.53
CA GLN A 115 8.48 -1.32 17.37
C GLN A 115 9.64 -2.18 16.85
N GLY A 116 9.74 -2.24 15.53
CA GLY A 116 10.91 -2.70 14.80
C GLY A 116 11.28 -1.73 13.70
N SER A 117 12.28 -2.09 12.90
CA SER A 117 12.64 -1.35 11.71
C SER A 117 13.03 -2.29 10.58
N VAL A 118 12.94 -1.79 9.35
CA VAL A 118 13.45 -2.46 8.17
C VAL A 118 14.36 -1.52 7.41
N LEU A 119 15.55 -2.01 7.06
CA LEU A 119 16.51 -1.36 6.19
C LEU A 119 16.54 -2.09 4.85
N LEU A 120 16.19 -1.37 3.79
CA LEU A 120 16.05 -1.90 2.44
C LEU A 120 17.00 -1.18 1.47
N PRO A 121 18.01 -1.87 0.92
CA PRO A 121 18.74 -1.36 -0.24
C PRO A 121 17.87 -1.43 -1.49
N VAL A 122 17.77 -0.32 -2.21
CA VAL A 122 16.98 -0.17 -3.44
C VAL A 122 17.80 0.47 -4.54
N GLN A 123 17.41 0.22 -5.78
CA GLN A 123 17.95 0.88 -6.97
C GLN A 123 16.80 1.26 -7.91
N VAL A 124 16.97 2.36 -8.64
CA VAL A 124 16.04 2.73 -9.71
C VAL A 124 16.56 2.20 -11.04
N ARG A 125 15.64 1.68 -11.85
CA ARG A 125 15.88 1.31 -13.24
C ARG A 125 14.99 2.12 -14.16
N VAL A 126 15.59 2.60 -15.25
CA VAL A 126 14.87 3.26 -16.35
C VAL A 126 15.06 2.38 -17.58
N ASN A 127 13.96 1.99 -18.23
CA ASN A 127 13.98 1.04 -19.35
C ASN A 127 14.78 -0.24 -19.02
N GLY A 128 14.62 -0.77 -17.80
CA GLY A 128 15.31 -1.96 -17.31
C GLY A 128 16.79 -1.78 -16.93
N LYS A 129 17.38 -0.60 -17.11
CA LYS A 129 18.79 -0.33 -16.78
C LYS A 129 18.92 0.47 -15.48
N PRO A 130 19.81 0.09 -14.55
CA PRO A 130 20.09 0.87 -13.34
C PRO A 130 20.58 2.28 -13.68
N VAL A 131 20.08 3.28 -12.97
CA VAL A 131 20.49 4.68 -13.15
C VAL A 131 20.90 5.31 -11.82
N THR A 132 21.80 6.29 -11.87
CA THR A 132 22.13 7.14 -10.73
C THR A 132 21.06 8.24 -10.64
N ALA A 133 20.12 8.12 -9.70
CA ALA A 133 19.11 9.14 -9.42
C ALA A 133 19.58 10.09 -8.32
N SER A 134 19.07 11.33 -8.24
CA SER A 134 19.22 12.16 -7.04
C SER A 134 18.28 11.64 -5.95
N VAL A 135 18.71 11.68 -4.69
CA VAL A 135 17.92 11.14 -3.57
C VAL A 135 18.02 12.11 -2.41
N THR A 136 16.87 12.56 -1.91
CA THR A 136 16.75 13.49 -0.79
C THR A 136 15.68 13.00 0.18
N GLU A 137 15.73 13.48 1.42
CA GLU A 137 14.69 13.21 2.42
C GLU A 137 13.76 14.42 2.51
N SER A 138 12.47 14.14 2.67
CA SER A 138 11.39 15.11 2.85
C SER A 138 10.53 14.73 4.06
N SER A 139 9.59 15.58 4.46
CA SER A 139 8.64 15.26 5.52
C SER A 139 7.72 14.08 5.21
N LEU A 140 7.48 13.78 3.93
CA LEU A 140 6.66 12.65 3.50
C LEU A 140 7.45 11.34 3.42
N GLY A 141 8.77 11.44 3.21
CA GLY A 141 9.68 10.31 3.08
C GLY A 141 10.83 10.60 2.11
N VAL A 142 11.36 9.56 1.48
CA VAL A 142 12.49 9.68 0.55
C VAL A 142 12.01 10.03 -0.85
N VAL A 143 12.52 11.14 -1.38
CA VAL A 143 12.25 11.63 -2.73
C VAL A 143 13.41 11.25 -3.64
N VAL A 144 13.09 10.68 -4.79
CA VAL A 144 14.05 10.20 -5.78
C VAL A 144 13.79 10.91 -7.11
N THR A 145 14.70 11.79 -7.51
CA THR A 145 14.61 12.51 -8.78
C THR A 145 15.41 11.78 -9.85
N LEU A 146 14.74 11.39 -10.93
CA LEU A 146 15.38 10.71 -12.05
C LEU A 146 16.31 11.67 -12.81
N PRO A 147 17.41 11.16 -13.42
CA PRO A 147 18.29 12.00 -14.22
C PRO A 147 17.62 12.53 -15.51
N SER A 148 16.57 11.84 -15.98
CA SER A 148 15.72 12.27 -17.08
C SER A 148 14.34 11.62 -16.91
N PRO A 149 13.24 12.34 -17.21
CA PRO A 149 11.90 11.77 -17.13
C PRO A 149 11.73 10.58 -18.08
N ALA A 150 11.03 9.53 -17.64
CA ALA A 150 10.85 8.31 -18.42
C ALA A 150 9.47 7.67 -18.24
N GLN A 151 9.02 6.96 -19.30
CA GLN A 151 7.74 6.25 -19.29
C GLN A 151 7.83 4.82 -18.74
N THR A 152 9.05 4.27 -18.64
CA THR A 152 9.28 2.95 -18.04
C THR A 152 10.29 3.07 -16.92
N VAL A 153 9.80 2.89 -15.68
CA VAL A 153 10.56 3.10 -14.45
C VAL A 153 10.23 1.98 -13.46
N ASP A 154 11.27 1.37 -12.92
CA ASP A 154 11.16 0.40 -11.84
C ASP A 154 11.97 0.87 -10.63
N LEU A 155 11.42 0.69 -9.43
CA LEU A 155 12.17 0.74 -8.18
C LEU A 155 12.27 -0.68 -7.65
N VAL A 156 13.48 -1.22 -7.54
CA VAL A 156 13.69 -2.63 -7.20
C VAL A 156 14.60 -2.78 -5.98
N PRO A 157 14.39 -3.83 -5.16
CA PRO A 157 15.36 -4.23 -4.15
C PRO A 157 16.72 -4.53 -4.79
N ALA A 158 17.80 -4.07 -4.16
CA ALA A 158 19.17 -4.16 -4.66
C ALA A 158 20.07 -5.08 -3.82
N GLY A 159 19.51 -5.76 -2.82
CA GLY A 159 20.28 -6.64 -1.94
C GLY A 159 19.45 -7.22 -0.80
N ALA A 160 20.15 -7.71 0.22
CA ALA A 160 19.52 -8.24 1.42
C ALA A 160 18.87 -7.13 2.24
N VAL A 161 17.71 -7.45 2.80
CA VAL A 161 16.94 -6.62 3.71
C VAL A 161 17.33 -6.96 5.13
N GLN A 162 17.52 -5.94 5.96
CA GLN A 162 17.77 -6.11 7.38
C GLN A 162 16.52 -5.70 8.15
N LEU A 163 15.96 -6.60 8.96
CA LEU A 163 14.91 -6.28 9.90
C LEU A 163 15.46 -6.32 11.31
N THR A 164 15.14 -5.31 12.11
CA THR A 164 15.50 -5.26 13.53
C THR A 164 14.23 -5.32 14.35
N VAL A 165 14.10 -6.34 15.21
CA VAL A 165 12.91 -6.58 16.03
C VAL A 165 13.29 -6.87 17.48
N PRO A 166 12.41 -6.66 18.47
CA PRO A 166 12.71 -6.99 19.86
C PRO A 166 13.01 -8.47 20.08
N VAL A 167 13.93 -8.76 20.99
CA VAL A 167 14.21 -10.13 21.44
C VAL A 167 12.95 -10.73 22.04
N GLY A 168 12.59 -11.92 21.56
CA GLY A 168 11.41 -12.64 22.04
C GLY A 168 10.14 -12.37 21.24
N TYR A 169 10.17 -11.47 20.23
CA TYR A 169 9.04 -11.31 19.31
C TYR A 169 8.66 -12.66 18.69
N ARG A 170 7.35 -12.94 18.66
CA ARG A 170 6.74 -14.12 18.04
C ARG A 170 5.51 -13.64 17.29
N GLY A 171 5.64 -13.52 15.98
CA GLY A 171 4.56 -13.05 15.13
C GLY A 171 5.04 -12.90 13.70
N ASP A 172 4.09 -12.60 12.81
CA ASP A 172 4.40 -12.36 11.42
C ASP A 172 5.13 -11.02 11.27
N LEU A 173 6.05 -10.96 10.32
CA LEU A 173 6.72 -9.73 9.93
C LEU A 173 6.20 -9.37 8.55
N ASN A 174 5.52 -8.22 8.46
CA ASN A 174 4.99 -7.69 7.22
C ASN A 174 5.46 -6.26 7.03
N THR A 175 5.90 -5.93 5.82
CA THR A 175 6.36 -4.59 5.46
C THR A 175 5.52 -4.08 4.31
N GLN A 176 4.91 -2.92 4.46
CA GLN A 176 4.14 -2.28 3.40
C GLN A 176 4.91 -1.05 2.91
N TRP A 177 5.27 -1.07 1.64
CA TRP A 177 6.00 0.02 0.99
C TRP A 177 5.04 0.79 0.11
N ARG A 178 4.92 2.10 0.34
CA ARG A 178 4.14 2.99 -0.52
C ARG A 178 5.09 3.81 -1.37
N VAL A 179 4.95 3.65 -2.69
CA VAL A 179 5.75 4.36 -3.66
C VAL A 179 4.84 5.01 -4.67
N THR A 180 4.99 6.32 -4.86
CA THR A 180 4.27 7.09 -5.89
C THR A 180 5.25 7.56 -6.95
N GLY A 181 4.78 7.66 -8.18
CA GLY A 181 5.53 8.22 -9.30
C GLY A 181 4.79 9.43 -9.85
N GLU A 182 5.49 10.55 -9.94
CA GLU A 182 4.95 11.82 -10.41
C GLU A 182 5.65 12.23 -11.70
N ALA A 183 4.89 12.87 -12.58
CA ALA A 183 5.43 13.50 -13.75
C ALA A 183 6.43 14.59 -13.34
N SER A 184 7.48 14.75 -14.13
CA SER A 184 8.42 15.85 -13.89
C SER A 184 7.70 17.16 -14.20
N LEU A 185 7.38 17.95 -13.17
CA LEU A 185 7.07 19.37 -13.35
C LEU A 185 8.38 20.05 -13.72
N LEU A 186 8.71 20.06 -15.02
CA LEU A 186 9.66 21.02 -15.54
C LEU A 186 9.02 22.39 -15.35
N THR A 187 9.47 23.13 -14.35
CA THR A 187 9.31 24.58 -14.35
C THR A 187 10.07 25.09 -15.57
N GLU A 188 9.33 25.47 -16.62
CA GLU A 188 9.87 26.23 -17.76
C GLU A 188 10.48 27.56 -17.30
#